data_AF-A0A139PFL7-F1
#
_entry.id   AF-A0A139PFL7-F1
#
_cell.length_a   1.000
_cell.length_b   1.000
_cell.length_c   1.000
_cell.angle_alpha   90.00
_cell.angle_beta   90.00
_cell.angle_gamma   90.00
#
_symmetry.space_group_name_H-M   'P 1'
#
loop_
_entity.id
_entity.type
_entity.pdbx_description
1 polymer ?
#
loop_
_entity_poly.entity_id
_entity_poly.type
_entity_poly.pdbx_seq_one_letter_code
_entity_poly.pdbx_strand_id
1 'polypeptide(L)'
;MITFIAFLCIFGTVITIIDSYSRVNRFSLRLLIRQKEDSSKSLNIWITITAIIGIVIIKFFAGQVSTMPRFTMIGSALTTTFFAISNYVLVTRENKNLPSWLKLLAIAGLIFLFGFAIFFIYALAIGKAIYTIIKITQR
;
A
#
# COMPACT_ATOMS: atom_id res chain seq x y z
N MET A 1 -18.26 -2.97 23.30
CA MET A 1 -18.52 -3.11 21.85
C MET A 1 -17.39 -2.56 20.98
N ILE A 2 -16.91 -1.33 21.20
CA ILE A 2 -15.91 -0.67 20.32
C ILE A 2 -14.61 -1.48 20.18
N THR A 3 -14.08 -2.04 21.28
CA THR A 3 -12.85 -2.86 21.25
C THR A 3 -12.98 -4.11 20.37
N PHE A 4 -14.15 -4.74 20.36
CA PHE A 4 -14.42 -5.93 19.57
C PHE A 4 -14.47 -5.60 18.07
N ILE A 5 -15.14 -4.49 17.71
CA ILE A 5 -15.22 -4.01 16.33
C ILE A 5 -13.84 -3.58 15.82
N ALA A 6 -13.07 -2.87 16.64
CA ALA A 6 -11.71 -2.45 16.30
C ALA A 6 -10.79 -3.67 16.08
N PHE A 7 -10.88 -4.68 16.95
CA PHE A 7 -10.15 -5.93 16.79
C PHE A 7 -10.52 -6.64 15.48
N LEU A 8 -11.82 -6.82 15.20
CA LEU A 8 -12.28 -7.45 13.96
C LEU A 8 -11.86 -6.68 12.71
N CYS A 9 -11.87 -5.34 12.74
CA CYS A 9 -11.44 -4.51 11.63
C CYS A 9 -9.95 -4.69 11.33
N ILE A 10 -9.08 -4.55 12.35
CA ILE A 10 -7.64 -4.72 12.18
C ILE A 10 -7.32 -6.15 11.75
N PHE A 11 -7.95 -7.15 12.39
CA PHE A 11 -7.77 -8.55 12.03
C PHE A 11 -8.21 -8.85 10.59
N GLY A 12 -9.35 -8.31 10.16
CA GLY A 12 -9.84 -8.42 8.79
C GLY A 12 -8.86 -7.84 7.78
N THR A 13 -8.28 -6.66 8.05
CA THR A 13 -7.27 -6.08 7.15
C THR A 13 -6.02 -6.95 7.02
N VAL A 14 -5.56 -7.58 8.11
CA VAL A 14 -4.41 -8.50 8.07
C VAL A 14 -4.70 -9.72 7.20
N ILE A 15 -5.89 -10.33 7.34
CA ILE A 15 -6.28 -11.49 6.53
C ILE A 15 -6.32 -11.12 5.04
N THR A 16 -6.98 -10.01 4.69
CA THR A 16 -7.10 -9.57 3.29
C THR A 16 -5.73 -9.27 2.67
N ILE A 17 -4.82 -8.65 3.42
CA ILE A 17 -3.44 -8.39 2.99
C ILE A 17 -2.72 -9.71 2.74
N ILE A 18 -2.73 -10.64 3.70
CA ILE A 18 -2.02 -11.92 3.55
C ILE A 18 -2.53 -12.68 2.32
N ASP A 19 -3.85 -12.77 2.12
CA ASP A 19 -4.41 -13.46 0.95
C ASP A 19 -4.08 -12.75 -0.37
N SER A 20 -4.26 -11.43 -0.43
CA SER A 20 -4.06 -10.66 -1.67
C SER A 20 -2.60 -10.64 -2.11
N TYR A 21 -1.67 -10.32 -1.19
CA TYR A 21 -0.25 -10.23 -1.53
C TYR A 21 0.33 -11.59 -1.90
N SER A 22 -0.06 -12.68 -1.22
CA SER A 22 0.42 -14.02 -1.55
C SER A 22 -0.04 -14.49 -2.94
N ARG A 23 -1.27 -14.14 -3.36
CA ARG A 23 -1.76 -14.42 -4.72
C ARG A 23 -1.03 -13.60 -5.78
N VAL A 24 -0.89 -12.28 -5.57
CA VAL A 24 -0.22 -11.38 -6.52
C VAL A 24 1.24 -11.73 -6.69
N ASN A 25 1.94 -12.05 -5.60
CA ASN A 25 3.36 -12.40 -5.65
C ASN A 25 3.59 -13.77 -6.32
N ARG A 26 2.72 -14.75 -6.03
CA ARG A 26 2.73 -16.03 -6.74
C ARG A 26 2.52 -15.83 -8.25
N PHE A 27 1.55 -15.01 -8.64
CA PHE A 27 1.26 -14.73 -10.05
C PHE A 27 2.43 -14.02 -10.75
N SER A 28 3.00 -13.00 -10.10
CA SER A 28 4.13 -12.24 -10.64
C SER A 28 5.37 -13.12 -10.82
N LEU A 29 5.69 -13.97 -9.84
CA LEU A 29 6.82 -14.91 -9.94
C LEU A 29 6.57 -15.99 -10.99
N ARG A 30 5.34 -16.49 -11.11
CA ARG A 30 4.95 -17.45 -12.16
C ARG A 30 5.17 -16.87 -13.54
N LEU A 31 4.76 -15.63 -13.78
CA LEU A 31 4.98 -14.94 -15.05
C LEU A 31 6.48 -14.75 -15.34
N LEU A 32 7.27 -14.42 -14.32
CA LEU A 32 8.71 -14.20 -14.46
C LEU A 32 9.51 -15.50 -14.73
N ILE A 33 9.15 -16.60 -14.07
CA ILE A 33 9.81 -17.91 -14.21
C ILE A 33 9.19 -18.76 -15.34
N ARG A 34 8.08 -18.30 -15.95
CA ARG A 34 7.33 -19.01 -17.01
C ARG A 34 6.92 -20.43 -16.59
N GLN A 35 6.68 -20.63 -15.28
CA GLN A 35 6.42 -21.93 -14.68
C GLN A 35 4.96 -22.34 -14.90
N LYS A 36 4.74 -23.56 -15.42
CA LYS A 36 3.42 -24.02 -15.89
C LYS A 36 2.56 -24.64 -14.77
N GLU A 37 3.16 -25.14 -13.70
CA GLU A 37 2.44 -25.89 -12.66
C GLU A 37 1.84 -25.02 -11.55
N ASP A 38 0.54 -25.17 -11.36
CA ASP A 38 -0.21 -24.61 -10.24
C ASP A 38 -0.21 -25.60 -9.07
N SER A 39 0.76 -25.49 -8.16
CA SER A 39 0.68 -26.23 -6.90
C SER A 39 0.01 -25.40 -5.80
N SER A 40 -1.04 -25.93 -5.19
CA SER A 40 -1.68 -25.34 -4.00
C SER A 40 -0.69 -25.17 -2.84
N LYS A 41 0.37 -25.98 -2.82
CA LYS A 41 1.50 -25.87 -1.87
C LYS A 41 2.25 -24.54 -2.01
N SER A 42 2.42 -24.03 -3.23
CA SER A 42 3.09 -22.74 -3.48
C SER A 42 2.34 -21.57 -2.82
N LEU A 43 1.00 -21.59 -2.83
CA LEU A 43 0.20 -20.53 -2.20
C LEU A 43 0.35 -20.53 -0.67
N ASN A 44 0.29 -21.70 -0.04
CA ASN A 44 0.48 -21.82 1.41
C ASN A 44 1.87 -21.38 1.87
N ILE A 45 2.89 -21.62 1.04
CA ILE A 45 4.25 -21.10 1.27
C ILE A 45 4.25 -19.57 1.21
N TRP A 46 3.63 -18.98 0.18
CA TRP A 46 3.52 -17.53 0.08
C TRP A 46 2.71 -16.89 1.20
N ILE A 47 1.65 -17.54 1.70
CA ILE A 47 0.89 -17.08 2.87
C ILE A 47 1.81 -17.01 4.09
N THR A 48 2.55 -18.10 4.35
CA THR A 48 3.47 -18.19 5.49
C THR A 48 4.57 -17.13 5.40
N ILE A 49 5.16 -16.94 4.21
CA ILE A 49 6.20 -15.93 3.98
C ILE A 49 5.65 -14.52 4.25
N THR A 50 4.49 -14.15 3.68
CA THR A 50 3.87 -12.83 3.89
C THR A 50 3.58 -12.58 5.37
N ALA A 51 3.08 -13.59 6.10
CA ALA A 51 2.82 -13.49 7.53
C ALA A 51 4.10 -13.27 8.35
N ILE A 52 5.17 -14.04 8.06
CA ILE A 52 6.47 -13.91 8.74
C ILE A 52 7.06 -12.52 8.50
N ILE A 53 7.04 -12.03 7.26
CA ILE A 53 7.54 -10.69 6.92
C ILE A 53 6.78 -9.61 7.71
N GLY A 54 5.46 -9.72 7.80
CA GLY A 54 4.64 -8.80 8.60
C GLY A 54 5.04 -8.78 10.07
N ILE A 55 5.26 -9.96 10.69
CA ILE A 55 5.70 -10.07 12.08
C ILE A 55 7.09 -9.44 12.28
N VAL A 56 8.02 -9.67 11.35
CA VAL A 56 9.38 -9.09 11.39
C VAL A 56 9.32 -7.56 11.36
N ILE A 57 8.50 -6.98 10.46
CA ILE A 57 8.32 -5.52 10.37
C ILE A 57 7.75 -4.96 11.68
N ILE A 58 6.73 -5.61 12.25
CA ILE A 58 6.13 -5.18 13.53
C ILE A 58 7.17 -5.20 14.65
N LYS A 59 7.98 -6.27 14.74
CA LYS A 59 9.06 -6.38 15.74
C LYS A 59 10.10 -5.28 15.57
N PHE A 60 10.47 -4.94 14.34
CA PHE A 60 11.43 -3.87 14.06
C PHE A 60 10.93 -2.49 14.53
N PHE A 61 9.63 -2.22 14.37
CA PHE A 61 9.01 -0.96 14.77
C PHE A 61 8.41 -0.94 16.18
N ALA A 62 8.54 -2.03 16.95
CA ALA A 62 7.93 -2.16 18.28
C ALA A 62 8.35 -1.05 19.27
N GLY A 63 9.55 -0.49 19.12
CA GLY A 63 10.03 0.63 19.93
C GLY A 63 9.55 2.02 19.47
N GLN A 64 8.83 2.12 18.33
CA GLN A 64 8.41 3.39 17.71
C GLN A 64 6.96 3.32 17.20
N VAL A 65 6.03 2.93 18.08
CA VAL A 65 4.61 2.69 17.75
C VAL A 65 3.91 3.92 17.15
N SER A 66 4.33 5.14 17.51
CA SER A 66 3.77 6.39 16.95
C SER A 66 4.26 6.69 15.52
N THR A 67 5.45 6.20 15.16
CA THR A 67 6.10 6.51 13.88
C THR A 67 5.68 5.55 12.78
N MET A 68 5.43 4.27 13.10
CA MET A 68 5.05 3.24 12.13
C MET A 68 3.81 3.62 11.30
N PRO A 69 2.65 3.99 11.89
CA PRO A 69 1.46 4.32 11.12
C PRO A 69 1.67 5.49 10.15
N ARG A 70 2.48 6.48 10.54
CA ARG A 70 2.80 7.64 9.68
C ARG A 70 3.58 7.21 8.45
N PHE A 71 4.58 6.35 8.63
CA PHE A 71 5.35 5.80 7.53
C PHE A 71 4.48 4.94 6.60
N THR A 72 3.65 4.05 7.16
CA THR A 72 2.74 3.21 6.38
C THR A 72 1.72 4.04 5.61
N MET A 73 1.18 5.11 6.19
CA MET A 73 0.21 5.99 5.54
C MET A 73 0.81 6.69 4.31
N ILE A 74 2.00 7.29 4.47
CA ILE A 74 2.71 7.94 3.36
C ILE A 74 3.10 6.91 2.30
N GLY A 75 3.69 5.79 2.70
CA GLY A 75 4.07 4.71 1.79
C GLY A 75 2.88 4.15 1.00
N SER A 76 1.74 3.95 1.65
CA SER A 76 0.51 3.50 1.01
C SER A 76 -0.02 4.55 0.02
N ALA A 77 -0.04 5.84 0.38
CA ALA A 77 -0.51 6.90 -0.52
C ALA A 77 0.34 6.99 -1.80
N LEU A 78 1.66 6.89 -1.67
CA LEU A 78 2.58 6.88 -2.81
C LEU A 78 2.36 5.65 -3.69
N THR A 79 2.28 4.47 -3.08
CA THR A 79 2.09 3.20 -3.77
C THR A 79 0.74 3.14 -4.50
N THR A 80 -0.34 3.63 -3.86
CA THR A 80 -1.67 3.73 -4.48
C THR A 80 -1.66 4.66 -5.69
N THR A 81 -0.94 5.78 -5.64
CA THR A 81 -0.84 6.70 -6.78
C THR A 81 -0.17 6.02 -7.97
N PHE A 82 0.90 5.27 -7.73
CA PHE A 82 1.57 4.50 -8.77
C PHE A 82 0.63 3.45 -9.39
N PHE A 83 -0.04 2.65 -8.56
CA PHE A 83 -0.98 1.64 -9.04
C PHE A 83 -2.19 2.24 -9.76
N ALA A 84 -2.68 3.41 -9.34
CA ALA A 84 -3.80 4.09 -10.00
C ALA A 84 -3.43 4.52 -11.43
N ILE A 85 -2.21 5.03 -11.65
CA ILE A 85 -1.72 5.37 -13.00
C ILE A 85 -1.63 4.11 -13.85
N SER A 86 -1.00 3.04 -13.33
CA SER A 86 -0.88 1.78 -14.07
C SER A 86 -2.25 1.20 -14.44
N ASN A 87 -3.21 1.22 -13.51
CA ASN A 87 -4.56 0.74 -13.74
C ASN A 87 -5.29 1.59 -14.81
N TYR A 88 -5.20 2.92 -14.72
CA TYR A 88 -5.80 3.81 -15.72
C TYR A 88 -5.23 3.58 -17.13
N VAL A 89 -3.91 3.41 -17.26
CA VAL A 89 -3.25 3.12 -18.55
C VAL A 89 -3.69 1.76 -19.08
N LEU A 90 -3.74 0.73 -18.23
CA LEU A 90 -4.14 -0.63 -18.62
C LEU A 90 -5.60 -0.64 -19.11
N VAL A 91 -6.52 -0.07 -18.34
CA VAL A 91 -7.95 -0.08 -18.67
C VAL A 91 -8.24 0.69 -19.96
N THR A 92 -7.50 1.79 -20.20
CA THR A 92 -7.65 2.61 -21.41
C THR A 92 -7.09 1.91 -22.66
N ARG A 93 -6.06 1.07 -22.50
CA ARG A 93 -5.48 0.29 -23.59
C ARG A 93 -6.33 -0.92 -23.96
N GLU A 94 -6.87 -1.65 -22.98
CA GLU A 94 -7.69 -2.84 -23.23
C GLU A 94 -9.14 -2.50 -23.60
N ASN A 95 -9.76 -1.51 -22.96
CA ASN A 95 -11.16 -1.18 -23.18
C ASN A 95 -11.29 0.23 -23.82
N LYS A 96 -11.38 0.28 -25.15
CA LYS A 96 -11.62 1.55 -25.86
C LYS A 96 -13.02 2.13 -25.62
N ASN A 97 -14.00 1.28 -25.29
CA ASN A 97 -15.41 1.64 -25.05
C ASN A 97 -15.72 1.99 -23.57
N LEU A 98 -14.77 2.56 -22.83
CA LEU A 98 -15.10 3.04 -21.48
C LEU A 98 -16.12 4.20 -21.57
N PRO A 99 -17.22 4.15 -20.80
CA PRO A 99 -18.20 5.23 -20.75
C PRO A 99 -17.55 6.52 -20.25
N SER A 100 -17.89 7.65 -20.88
CA SER A 100 -17.24 8.95 -20.64
C SER A 100 -17.31 9.41 -19.18
N TRP A 101 -18.41 9.10 -18.47
CA TRP A 101 -18.55 9.37 -17.04
C TRP A 101 -17.49 8.64 -16.20
N LEU A 102 -17.22 7.37 -16.52
CA LEU A 102 -16.24 6.57 -15.79
C LEU A 102 -14.82 7.07 -16.06
N LYS A 103 -14.52 7.54 -17.28
CA LYS A 103 -13.25 8.21 -17.58
C LYS A 103 -13.08 9.49 -16.77
N LEU A 104 -14.12 10.32 -16.69
CA LEU A 104 -14.08 11.55 -15.89
C LEU A 104 -13.86 11.23 -14.40
N LEU A 105 -14.58 10.24 -13.86
CA LEU A 105 -14.44 9.83 -12.46
C LEU A 105 -13.04 9.27 -12.17
N ALA A 106 -12.47 8.49 -13.09
CA ALA A 106 -11.10 7.99 -12.97
C ALA A 106 -10.06 9.11 -12.99
N ILE A 107 -10.20 10.09 -13.89
CA ILE A 107 -9.31 11.26 -13.96
C ILE A 107 -9.44 12.11 -12.70
N ALA A 108 -10.65 12.36 -12.22
CA ALA A 108 -10.88 13.10 -10.97
C ALA A 108 -10.24 12.39 -9.76
N GLY A 109 -10.42 11.07 -9.66
CA GLY A 109 -9.77 10.26 -8.62
C GLY A 109 -8.24 10.27 -8.71
N LEU A 110 -7.69 10.27 -9.93
CA LEU A 110 -6.25 10.34 -10.15
C LEU A 110 -5.67 11.70 -9.71
N ILE A 111 -6.33 12.80 -10.07
CA ILE A 111 -5.94 14.16 -9.64
C ILE A 111 -5.98 14.26 -8.11
N PHE A 112 -7.03 13.71 -7.49
CA PHE A 112 -7.17 13.68 -6.03
C PHE A 112 -6.04 12.89 -5.35
N LEU A 113 -5.74 11.68 -5.83
CA LEU A 113 -4.65 10.84 -5.31
C LEU A 113 -3.29 11.52 -5.47
N PHE A 114 -3.02 12.13 -6.62
CA PHE A 114 -1.79 12.84 -6.87
C PHE A 114 -1.65 14.07 -5.97
N GLY A 115 -2.73 14.81 -5.76
CA GLY A 115 -2.79 15.92 -4.81
C GLY A 115 -2.47 15.48 -3.38
N PHE A 116 -3.06 14.38 -2.91
CA PHE A 116 -2.75 13.82 -1.60
C PHE A 116 -1.30 13.33 -1.48
N ALA A 117 -0.75 12.71 -2.53
CA ALA A 117 0.65 12.28 -2.54
C ALA A 117 1.61 13.48 -2.42
N ILE A 118 1.39 14.55 -3.20
CA ILE A 118 2.18 15.78 -3.10
C ILE A 118 2.01 16.41 -1.72
N PHE A 119 0.79 16.46 -1.20
CA PHE A 119 0.51 16.98 0.14
C PHE A 119 1.28 16.22 1.23
N PHE A 120 1.31 14.88 1.18
CA PHE A 120 2.08 14.07 2.12
C PHE A 120 3.59 14.29 2.00
N ILE A 121 4.13 14.42 0.79
CA ILE A 121 5.55 14.74 0.57
C ILE A 121 5.88 16.14 1.13
N TYR A 122 5.02 17.11 0.87
CA TYR A 122 5.19 18.48 1.37
C TYR A 122 5.12 18.55 2.90
N ALA A 123 4.14 17.85 3.50
CA ALA A 123 4.03 17.72 4.95
C ALA A 123 5.27 17.07 5.58
N LEU A 124 5.83 16.04 4.92
CA LEU A 124 7.08 15.40 5.36
C LEU A 124 8.28 16.37 5.29
N ALA A 125 8.37 17.18 4.23
CA ALA A 125 9.44 18.16 4.05
C ALA A 125 9.39 19.26 5.13
N ILE A 126 8.20 19.78 5.44
CA ILE A 126 7.99 20.77 6.50
C ILE A 126 8.32 20.19 7.89
N GLY A 127 7.89 18.95 8.17
CA GLY A 127 8.20 18.29 9.44
C GLY A 127 9.70 18.19 9.70
N LYS A 128 10.49 17.93 8.64
CA LYS A 128 11.97 17.96 8.69
C LYS A 128 12.52 19.37 8.93
N ALA A 129 11.97 20.38 8.26
CA ALA A 129 12.40 21.77 8.42
C ALA A 129 12.15 22.29 9.84
N ILE A 130 10.98 22.01 10.43
CA ILE A 130 10.62 22.38 11.80
C ILE A 130 11.54 21.69 12.81
N TYR A 131 11.82 20.39 12.64
CA TYR A 131 12.73 19.66 13.54
C TYR A 131 14.16 20.21 13.51
N THR A 132 14.64 20.62 12.33
CA THR A 132 15.94 21.28 12.17
C THR A 132 15.96 22.66 12.84
N ILE A 133 14.91 23.46 12.71
CA ILE A 133 14.81 24.79 13.35
C ILE A 133 14.76 24.68 14.87
N ILE A 134 14.00 23.73 15.43
CA ILE A 134 13.94 23.49 16.87
C ILE A 134 15.31 23.05 17.41
N LYS A 135 16.02 22.18 16.69
CA LYS A 135 17.35 21.71 17.09
C LYS A 135 18.42 22.80 17.01
N ILE A 136 18.26 23.79 16.14
CA ILE A 136 19.14 24.97 16.03
C ILE A 136 18.80 26.02 17.09
N THR A 137 17.54 26.15 17.50
CA THR A 137 17.07 27.12 18.51
C THR A 137 17.29 26.65 19.95
N GLN A 138 17.42 25.33 20.17
CA GLN A 138 17.68 24.69 21.48
C GLN A 138 19.17 24.45 21.75
N ARG A 139 20.07 25.11 21.01
CA ARG A 139 21.52 25.06 21.18
C ARG A 139 22.05 26.47 21.38
#